data_AF-A0A9X1A9G9-F1
#
_entry.id   AF-A0A9X1A9G9-F1
#
_cell.length_a   1.000
_cell.length_b   1.000
_cell.length_c   1.000
_cell.angle_alpha   90.00
_cell.angle_beta   90.00
_cell.angle_gamma   90.00
#
_symmetry.space_group_name_H-M   'P 1'
#
loop_
_entity.id
_entity.type
_entity.pdbx_description
1 polymer ?
#
loop_
_entity_poly.entity_id
_entity_poly.type
_entity_poly.pdbx_seq_one_letter_code
_entity_poly.pdbx_strand_id
1 'polypeptide(L)'
;MKKGVSKYRSEGMSGQSPNRTAHLPSIPENLFSPNSKRTAMDSIARDAAARQINSGKGKFQLTVLVHPGDPAHERRAVVPGRVGWALNELVKAGQRGCSASDFSAGLRLAHFVYLLRHEHQLLIETEHEAHGGQFPGSHAVYRLRTPVHILDDARQAAA
;
A
#
# COMPACT_ATOMS: atom_id res chain seq x y z
N MET A 1 10.16 -52.89 3.79
CA MET A 1 11.30 -52.39 2.98
C MET A 1 10.80 -51.26 2.09
N LYS A 2 11.26 -50.01 2.27
CA LYS A 2 12.34 -49.32 1.54
C LYS A 2 12.08 -49.09 0.03
N LYS A 3 11.98 -47.78 -0.31
CA LYS A 3 12.39 -47.09 -1.56
C LYS A 3 11.45 -47.26 -2.77
N GLY A 4 11.10 -46.27 -3.57
CA GLY A 4 11.70 -44.96 -3.84
C GLY A 4 11.90 -44.79 -5.35
N VAL A 5 11.91 -43.52 -5.80
CA VAL A 5 12.61 -42.97 -6.98
C VAL A 5 11.84 -42.82 -8.31
N SER A 6 11.40 -41.57 -8.52
CA SER A 6 11.62 -40.70 -9.69
C SER A 6 12.13 -41.31 -11.00
N LYS A 7 11.37 -41.12 -12.10
CA LYS A 7 11.89 -41.07 -13.48
C LYS A 7 11.01 -40.16 -14.36
N TYR A 8 11.21 -38.85 -14.31
CA TYR A 8 10.94 -38.03 -15.49
C TYR A 8 12.24 -37.89 -16.29
N ARG A 9 12.14 -38.38 -17.52
CA ARG A 9 13.19 -38.61 -18.50
C ARG A 9 13.41 -37.32 -19.30
N SER A 10 14.67 -36.88 -19.31
CA SER A 10 15.37 -36.08 -20.32
C SER A 10 15.06 -36.57 -21.75
N GLU A 11 15.16 -35.85 -22.85
CA GLU A 11 15.73 -34.55 -23.24
C GLU A 11 15.28 -34.40 -24.70
N GLY A 12 15.03 -33.18 -25.13
CA GLY A 12 14.83 -32.89 -26.54
C GLY A 12 15.06 -31.42 -26.76
N MET A 13 16.22 -31.06 -27.31
CA MET A 13 16.38 -30.09 -28.38
C MET A 13 17.86 -29.84 -28.65
N SER A 14 18.29 -30.44 -29.75
CA SER A 14 19.42 -30.06 -30.58
C SER A 14 19.40 -28.57 -30.95
N GLY A 15 20.55 -27.90 -30.89
CA GLY A 15 20.70 -26.56 -31.45
C GLY A 15 22.13 -26.06 -31.31
N GLN A 16 22.85 -26.06 -32.42
CA GLN A 16 24.29 -25.87 -32.56
C GLN A 16 24.67 -24.38 -32.65
N SER A 17 25.90 -24.07 -32.19
CA SER A 17 26.82 -23.01 -32.68
C SER A 17 26.67 -21.55 -32.20
N PRO A 18 27.74 -20.72 -32.31
CA PRO A 18 29.17 -21.03 -32.11
C PRO A 18 29.92 -19.99 -31.23
N ASN A 19 31.08 -20.40 -30.72
CA ASN A 19 32.09 -19.50 -30.13
C ASN A 19 32.48 -18.40 -31.11
N ARG A 20 32.23 -17.14 -30.73
CA ARG A 20 32.75 -15.96 -31.45
C ARG A 20 33.55 -15.09 -30.47
N THR A 21 34.86 -15.30 -30.51
CA THR A 21 35.88 -14.39 -29.97
C THR A 21 35.65 -13.00 -30.58
N ALA A 22 35.16 -12.06 -29.78
CA ALA A 22 35.09 -10.65 -30.15
C ALA A 22 36.23 -9.91 -29.47
N HIS A 23 37.23 -9.57 -30.29
CA HIS A 23 38.27 -8.60 -30.03
C HIS A 23 37.63 -7.25 -29.66
N LEU A 24 37.81 -6.77 -28.42
CA LEU A 24 37.36 -5.43 -28.02
C LEU A 24 38.19 -4.37 -28.75
N PRO A 25 37.59 -3.40 -29.44
CA PRO A 25 38.31 -2.19 -29.86
C PRO A 25 38.55 -1.29 -28.64
N SER A 26 39.78 -0.80 -28.50
CA SER A 26 40.17 0.24 -27.56
C SER A 26 39.29 1.48 -27.74
N ILE A 27 38.60 1.87 -26.67
CA ILE A 27 37.82 3.11 -26.61
C ILE A 27 38.82 4.27 -26.50
N PRO A 28 38.74 5.33 -27.34
CA PRO A 28 39.58 6.50 -27.16
C PRO A 28 39.20 7.24 -25.86
N GLU A 29 40.20 7.52 -25.04
CA GLU A 29 40.12 8.52 -23.98
C GLU A 29 39.73 9.87 -24.57
N ASN A 30 39.01 10.68 -23.78
CA ASN A 30 38.52 12.03 -24.08
C ASN A 30 37.26 12.16 -24.94
N LEU A 31 36.11 11.96 -24.28
CA LEU A 31 34.89 12.75 -24.55
C LEU A 31 34.23 13.29 -23.27
N PHE A 32 35.00 13.54 -22.20
CA PHE A 32 34.48 14.25 -21.03
C PHE A 32 34.75 15.75 -21.16
N SER A 33 33.86 16.44 -21.89
CA SER A 33 33.77 17.89 -21.89
C SER A 33 33.35 18.41 -20.50
N PRO A 34 34.09 19.31 -19.85
CA PRO A 34 33.79 19.80 -18.51
C PRO A 34 32.80 20.96 -18.59
N ASN A 35 31.61 20.76 -19.16
CA ASN A 35 30.52 21.72 -18.94
C ASN A 35 29.13 21.12 -19.21
N SER A 36 28.71 20.21 -18.33
CA SER A 36 27.28 20.01 -18.09
C SER A 36 27.13 19.54 -16.66
N LYS A 37 27.00 20.51 -15.75
CA LYS A 37 26.54 20.26 -14.38
C LYS A 37 25.08 19.82 -14.45
N ARG A 38 24.89 18.55 -14.81
CA ARG A 38 23.79 17.72 -14.35
C ARG A 38 23.92 17.66 -12.84
N THR A 39 23.09 18.40 -12.11
CA THR A 39 22.89 18.14 -10.70
C THR A 39 21.78 17.13 -10.59
N ALA A 40 22.14 15.89 -10.30
CA ALA A 40 21.26 14.83 -9.82
C ALA A 40 20.71 15.21 -8.42
N MET A 41 19.93 16.29 -8.34
CA MET A 41 19.33 16.81 -7.11
C MET A 41 17.81 17.03 -7.21
N ASP A 42 17.21 17.01 -8.40
CA ASP A 42 15.76 17.23 -8.57
C ASP A 42 14.89 15.96 -8.42
N SER A 43 15.47 14.76 -8.40
CA SER A 43 14.71 13.52 -8.09
C SER A 43 14.54 13.29 -6.59
N ILE A 44 15.48 13.75 -5.76
CA ILE A 44 15.36 13.68 -4.30
C ILE A 44 14.30 14.67 -3.79
N ALA A 45 14.09 15.81 -4.47
CA ALA A 45 13.13 16.82 -4.06
C ALA A 45 11.65 16.39 -4.25
N ARG A 46 11.33 15.52 -5.22
CA ARG A 46 9.96 14.97 -5.36
C ARG A 46 9.65 13.88 -4.34
N ASP A 47 10.62 13.02 -3.99
CA ASP A 47 10.46 12.02 -2.94
C ASP A 47 10.54 12.62 -1.52
N ALA A 48 11.24 13.74 -1.34
CA ALA A 48 11.27 14.46 -0.07
C ALA A 48 9.92 15.14 0.28
N ALA A 49 9.16 15.57 -0.72
CA ALA A 49 7.81 16.13 -0.52
C ALA A 49 6.82 15.08 0.02
N ALA A 50 7.05 13.79 -0.24
CA ALA A 50 6.23 12.70 0.29
C ALA A 50 6.66 12.25 1.70
N ARG A 51 7.87 12.62 2.16
CA ARG A 51 8.47 12.11 3.41
C ARG A 51 8.42 13.09 4.59
N GLN A 52 7.99 14.34 4.35
CA GLN A 52 7.87 15.37 5.38
C GLN A 52 6.42 15.55 5.87
N ILE A 53 5.71 14.45 6.09
CA ILE A 53 4.50 14.48 6.94
C ILE A 53 4.91 14.08 8.36
N ASN A 54 4.56 14.93 9.33
CA ASN A 54 4.57 14.63 10.78
C ASN A 54 5.89 14.84 11.54
N SER A 55 6.27 16.09 11.73
CA SER A 55 6.91 16.50 13.00
C SER A 55 6.27 17.81 13.49
N GLY A 56 4.99 17.70 13.83
CA GLY A 56 4.26 18.71 14.58
C GLY A 56 3.58 17.99 15.74
N LYS A 57 3.68 18.55 16.94
CA LYS A 57 3.17 17.99 18.20
C LYS A 57 1.62 18.02 18.24
N GLY A 58 0.97 17.36 17.28
CA GLY A 58 -0.47 17.16 17.18
C GLY A 58 -0.75 15.67 17.02
N LYS A 59 -1.81 15.18 17.69
CA LYS A 59 -2.27 13.81 17.48
C LYS A 59 -2.80 13.70 16.03
N PHE A 60 -2.46 12.63 15.32
CA PHE A 60 -3.01 12.38 13.97
C PHE A 60 -4.55 12.46 14.01
N GLN A 61 -5.15 13.17 13.06
CA GLN A 61 -6.60 13.26 12.88
C GLN A 61 -6.91 13.19 11.39
N LEU A 62 -7.96 12.47 11.03
CA LEU A 62 -8.45 12.37 9.66
C LEU A 62 -9.80 13.08 9.56
N THR A 63 -9.85 14.16 8.80
CA THR A 63 -11.11 14.84 8.50
C THR A 63 -11.70 14.25 7.22
N VAL A 64 -12.97 13.86 7.26
CA VAL A 64 -13.64 13.23 6.13
C VAL A 64 -15.02 13.83 5.89
N LEU A 65 -15.45 13.80 4.63
CA LEU A 65 -16.83 14.01 4.22
C LEU A 65 -17.46 12.63 3.99
N VAL A 66 -18.55 12.35 4.71
CA VAL A 66 -19.27 11.08 4.63
C VAL A 66 -20.52 11.27 3.78
N HIS A 67 -20.69 10.43 2.76
CA HIS A 67 -21.84 10.45 1.86
C HIS A 67 -22.72 9.22 2.14
N PRO A 68 -23.82 9.34 2.89
CA PRO A 68 -24.68 8.20 3.21
C PRO A 68 -25.61 7.75 2.07
N GLY A 69 -25.49 8.36 0.87
CA GLY A 69 -26.30 8.05 -0.31
C GLY A 69 -27.40 9.08 -0.60
N ASP A 70 -27.76 9.89 0.38
CA ASP A 70 -28.64 11.06 0.22
C ASP A 70 -27.81 12.35 0.41
N PRO A 71 -27.77 13.26 -0.59
CA PRO A 71 -27.02 14.51 -0.49
C PRO A 71 -27.47 15.39 0.70
N ALA A 72 -28.71 15.28 1.16
CA ALA A 72 -29.19 16.02 2.32
C ALA A 72 -28.54 15.58 3.64
N HIS A 73 -27.91 14.40 3.66
CA HIS A 73 -27.33 13.79 4.85
C HIS A 73 -25.79 13.70 4.79
N GLU A 74 -25.17 14.37 3.84
CA GLU A 74 -23.72 14.55 3.83
C GLU A 74 -23.25 15.25 5.10
N ARG A 75 -22.18 14.74 5.70
CA ARG A 75 -21.68 15.30 6.96
C ARG A 75 -20.18 15.19 7.07
N ARG A 76 -19.59 16.19 7.70
CA ARG A 76 -18.18 16.22 8.05
C ARG A 76 -17.95 15.49 9.36
N ALA A 77 -16.94 14.63 9.40
CA ALA A 77 -16.52 13.92 10.61
C ALA A 77 -15.01 14.04 10.79
N VAL A 78 -14.58 14.16 12.05
CA VAL A 78 -13.17 14.09 12.44
C VAL A 78 -12.93 12.76 13.13
N VAL A 79 -12.00 11.97 12.61
CA VAL A 79 -11.68 10.64 13.10
C VAL A 79 -10.27 10.64 13.68
N PRO A 80 -10.09 10.54 15.01
CA PRO A 80 -8.79 10.71 15.63
C PRO A 80 -7.91 9.45 15.57
N GLY A 81 -6.60 9.68 15.62
CA GLY A 81 -5.57 8.68 15.91
C GLY A 81 -5.60 7.44 15.02
N ARG A 82 -5.46 6.27 15.66
CA ARG A 82 -5.39 4.97 14.96
C ARG A 82 -6.70 4.61 14.25
N VAL A 83 -7.84 5.12 14.71
CA VAL A 83 -9.15 4.90 14.06
C VAL A 83 -9.18 5.64 12.73
N GLY A 84 -8.74 6.90 12.71
CA GLY A 84 -8.61 7.68 11.48
C GLY A 84 -7.62 7.04 10.50
N TRP A 85 -6.51 6.53 11.02
CA TRP A 85 -5.55 5.82 10.17
C TRP A 85 -6.17 4.55 9.54
N ALA A 86 -6.92 3.76 10.31
CA ALA A 86 -7.60 2.59 9.77
C ALA A 86 -8.64 2.96 8.69
N LEU A 87 -9.38 4.06 8.87
CA LEU A 87 -10.30 4.57 7.86
C LEU A 87 -9.57 4.97 6.57
N ASN A 88 -8.43 5.66 6.69
CA ASN A 88 -7.62 6.05 5.53
C ASN A 88 -7.19 4.83 4.71
N GLU A 89 -6.72 3.77 5.36
CA GLU A 89 -6.33 2.54 4.66
C GLU A 89 -7.53 1.82 4.03
N LEU A 90 -8.70 1.81 4.68
CA LEU A 90 -9.93 1.27 4.08
C LEU A 90 -10.34 2.04 2.81
N VAL A 91 -10.24 3.37 2.82
CA VAL A 91 -10.50 4.21 1.64
C VAL A 91 -9.50 3.90 0.52
N LYS A 92 -8.21 3.78 0.84
CA LYS A 92 -7.16 3.43 -0.14
C LYS A 92 -7.32 2.03 -0.72
N ALA A 93 -7.74 1.06 0.09
CA ALA A 93 -7.98 -0.30 -0.38
C ALA A 93 -9.24 -0.41 -1.23
N GLY A 94 -10.20 0.49 -1.03
CA GLY A 94 -11.43 0.57 -1.82
C GLY A 94 -12.18 -0.75 -1.81
N GLN A 95 -12.53 -1.24 -2.99
CA GLN A 95 -13.32 -2.47 -3.14
C GLN A 95 -12.59 -3.73 -2.68
N ARG A 96 -11.24 -3.75 -2.69
CA ARG A 96 -10.46 -4.90 -2.19
C ARG A 96 -10.69 -5.14 -0.70
N GLY A 97 -11.00 -4.08 0.05
CA GLY A 97 -11.07 -4.12 1.49
C GLY A 97 -9.71 -4.32 2.15
N CYS A 98 -9.71 -4.35 3.47
CA CYS A 98 -8.51 -4.62 4.26
C CYS A 98 -8.73 -5.79 5.21
N SER A 99 -7.70 -6.61 5.38
CA SER A 99 -7.60 -7.59 6.45
C SER A 99 -6.58 -7.17 7.49
N ALA A 100 -6.51 -7.89 8.61
CA ALA A 100 -5.52 -7.61 9.66
C ALA A 100 -4.06 -7.68 9.17
N SER A 101 -3.77 -8.41 8.07
CA SER A 101 -2.43 -8.51 7.50
C SER A 101 -1.98 -7.29 6.71
N ASP A 102 -2.90 -6.43 6.27
CA ASP A 102 -2.55 -5.19 5.56
C ASP A 102 -2.00 -4.10 6.49
N PHE A 103 -2.07 -4.33 7.81
CA PHE A 103 -1.67 -3.37 8.82
C PHE A 103 -0.45 -3.86 9.62
N SER A 104 0.20 -2.91 10.30
CA SER A 104 1.27 -3.24 11.24
C SER A 104 0.77 -4.19 12.34
N ALA A 105 1.66 -5.09 12.77
CA ALA A 105 1.36 -6.10 13.77
C ALA A 105 0.76 -5.48 15.05
N GLY A 106 -0.28 -6.13 15.58
CA GLY A 106 -0.97 -5.67 16.79
C GLY A 106 -2.01 -4.57 16.58
N LEU A 107 -2.33 -4.22 15.33
CA LEU A 107 -3.50 -3.38 15.07
C LEU A 107 -4.79 -4.11 15.45
N ARG A 108 -5.59 -3.49 16.32
CA ARG A 108 -6.93 -3.99 16.66
C ARG A 108 -7.94 -3.58 15.60
N LEU A 109 -7.75 -4.05 14.36
CA LEU A 109 -8.58 -3.66 13.21
C LEU A 109 -10.08 -3.84 13.48
N ALA A 110 -10.49 -4.97 14.05
CA ALA A 110 -11.89 -5.23 14.40
C ALA A 110 -12.48 -4.17 15.36
N HIS A 111 -11.69 -3.71 16.34
CA HIS A 111 -12.12 -2.67 17.27
C HIS A 111 -12.28 -1.32 16.57
N PHE A 112 -11.38 -0.96 15.66
CA PHE A 112 -11.51 0.29 14.91
C PHE A 112 -12.69 0.26 13.95
N VAL A 113 -12.94 -0.87 13.28
CA VAL A 113 -14.13 -1.06 12.45
C VAL A 113 -15.40 -0.91 13.29
N TYR A 114 -15.43 -1.46 14.51
CA TYR A 114 -16.55 -1.26 15.44
C TYR A 114 -16.80 0.23 15.73
N LEU A 115 -15.75 1.00 16.07
CA LEU A 115 -15.87 2.44 16.31
C LEU A 115 -16.34 3.19 15.06
N LEU A 116 -15.80 2.87 13.88
CA LEU A 116 -16.23 3.46 12.61
C LEU A 116 -17.71 3.22 12.29
N ARG A 117 -18.22 2.02 12.61
CA ARG A 117 -19.64 1.69 12.43
C ARG A 117 -20.54 2.41 13.41
N HIS A 118 -20.14 2.55 14.66
CA HIS A 118 -21.04 3.04 15.71
C HIS A 118 -20.93 4.54 15.95
N GLU A 119 -19.71 5.08 15.99
CA GLU A 119 -19.46 6.50 16.24
C GLU A 119 -19.58 7.33 14.96
N HIS A 120 -19.20 6.75 13.81
CA HIS A 120 -19.20 7.43 12.52
C HIS A 120 -20.23 6.87 11.54
N GLN A 121 -21.11 5.97 11.98
CA GLN A 121 -22.23 5.40 11.20
C GLN A 121 -21.82 5.02 9.76
N LEU A 122 -20.61 4.47 9.61
CA LEU A 122 -20.11 4.01 8.32
C LEU A 122 -20.58 2.58 8.07
N LEU A 123 -21.12 2.33 6.89
CA LEU A 123 -21.42 0.98 6.44
C LEU A 123 -20.13 0.32 5.98
N ILE A 124 -19.64 -0.59 6.80
CA ILE A 124 -18.47 -1.42 6.54
C ILE A 124 -18.94 -2.87 6.59
N GLU A 125 -18.76 -3.60 5.50
CA GLU A 125 -19.05 -5.03 5.45
C GLU A 125 -17.89 -5.85 6.01
N THR A 126 -18.20 -7.03 6.52
CA THR A 126 -17.20 -8.03 6.92
C THR A 126 -17.44 -9.31 6.14
N GLU A 127 -16.46 -9.70 5.34
CA GLU A 127 -16.40 -10.98 4.65
C GLU A 127 -15.34 -11.87 5.31
N HIS A 128 -15.51 -13.18 5.29
CA HIS A 128 -14.52 -14.11 5.85
C HIS A 128 -13.84 -14.85 4.70
N GLU A 129 -12.54 -14.60 4.53
CA GLU A 129 -11.72 -15.29 3.55
C GLU A 129 -10.92 -16.42 4.21
N ALA A 130 -11.07 -17.63 3.69
CA ALA A 130 -10.29 -18.77 4.13
C ALA A 130 -8.85 -18.67 3.60
N HIS A 131 -7.87 -18.96 4.45
CA HIS A 131 -6.47 -19.06 4.06
C HIS A 131 -5.92 -20.45 4.40
N GLY A 132 -5.11 -21.01 3.49
CA GLY A 132 -4.42 -22.28 3.68
C GLY A 132 -3.04 -22.12 4.32
N GLY A 133 -2.17 -23.12 4.10
CA GLY A 133 -0.79 -23.12 4.58
C GLY A 133 -0.60 -23.88 5.89
N GLN A 134 0.53 -23.63 6.55
CA GLN A 134 0.90 -24.32 7.80
C GLN A 134 -0.08 -24.04 8.95
N PHE A 135 -0.79 -22.92 8.89
CA PHE A 135 -1.82 -22.52 9.85
C PHE A 135 -3.10 -22.19 9.08
N PRO A 136 -3.92 -23.19 8.71
CA PRO A 136 -5.16 -22.93 7.99
C PRO A 136 -6.19 -22.25 8.91
N GLY A 137 -6.98 -21.36 8.33
CA GLY A 137 -7.98 -20.60 9.09
C GLY A 137 -8.86 -19.75 8.18
N SER A 138 -9.67 -18.89 8.79
CA SER A 138 -10.38 -17.83 8.09
C SER A 138 -10.12 -16.51 8.79
N HIS A 139 -10.08 -15.43 8.02
CA HIS A 139 -9.86 -14.10 8.55
C HIS A 139 -10.85 -13.11 7.93
N ALA A 140 -11.13 -12.05 8.67
CA ALA A 140 -12.04 -11.01 8.24
C ALA A 140 -11.37 -10.07 7.22
N VAL A 141 -12.10 -9.80 6.13
CA VAL A 141 -11.85 -8.72 5.17
C VAL A 141 -12.94 -7.68 5.33
N TYR A 142 -12.54 -6.45 5.58
CA TYR A 142 -13.46 -5.33 5.81
C TYR A 142 -13.54 -4.46 4.56
N ARG A 143 -14.75 -4.23 4.04
CA ARG A 143 -14.98 -3.41 2.84
C ARG A 143 -15.81 -2.19 3.19
N LEU A 144 -15.29 -0.99 2.93
CA LEU A 144 -16.03 0.26 3.12
C LEU A 144 -17.04 0.41 1.99
N ARG A 145 -18.32 0.54 2.34
CA ARG A 145 -19.43 0.73 1.38
C ARG A 145 -19.95 2.14 1.35
N THR A 146 -19.97 2.82 2.49
CA THR A 146 -20.29 4.25 2.54
C THR A 146 -19.19 5.02 1.80
N PRO A 147 -19.51 5.78 0.73
CA PRO A 147 -18.53 6.64 0.10
C PRO A 147 -18.04 7.70 1.08
N VAL A 148 -16.73 7.84 1.17
CA VAL A 148 -16.05 8.79 2.05
C VAL A 148 -14.99 9.51 1.25
N HIS A 149 -14.99 10.84 1.33
CA HIS A 149 -13.93 11.67 0.78
C HIS A 149 -13.04 12.18 1.90
N ILE A 150 -11.75 11.88 1.83
CA ILE A 150 -10.76 12.43 2.75
C ILE A 150 -10.57 13.90 2.38
N LEU A 151 -10.78 14.78 3.35
CA LEU A 151 -10.52 16.19 3.19
C LEU A 151 -9.06 16.40 3.61
N ASP A 152 -8.22 16.85 2.68
CA ASP A 152 -6.82 17.17 2.98
C ASP A 152 -6.79 18.29 4.03
N ASP A 153 -6.57 17.91 5.28
CA ASP A 153 -6.40 18.87 6.36
C ASP A 153 -4.93 19.30 6.34
N ALA A 154 -4.60 20.16 5.39
CA ALA A 154 -3.41 21.00 5.46
C ALA A 154 -3.61 21.96 6.63
N ARG A 155 -3.51 21.42 7.86
CA ARG A 155 -3.53 22.12 9.13
C ARG A 155 -4.63 23.19 9.17
N GLN A 156 -5.83 22.88 9.64
CA GLN A 156 -6.59 23.89 10.37
C GLN A 156 -5.72 24.38 11.55
N ALA A 157 -4.94 25.42 11.28
CA ALA A 157 -4.17 26.17 12.23
C ALA A 157 -5.19 26.76 13.20
N ALA A 158 -5.23 26.23 14.42
CA ALA A 158 -5.87 26.89 15.53
C ALA A 158 -5.30 28.32 15.62
N ALA A 159 -6.17 29.31 15.40
CA ALA A 159 -5.96 30.71 15.71
C ALA A 159 -6.17 30.94 17.21
#